data_AF-A0A2H8TDK5-F1
#
_entry.id   AF-A0A2H8TDK5-F1
#
_cell.length_a   1.000
_cell.length_b   1.000
_cell.length_c   1.000
_cell.angle_alpha   90.00
_cell.angle_beta   90.00
_cell.angle_gamma   90.00
#
_symmetry.space_group_name_H-M   'P 1'
#
loop_
_entity.id
_entity.type
_entity.pdbx_description
1 polymer ?
#
loop_
_entity_poly.entity_id
_entity_poly.type
_entity_poly.pdbx_seq_one_letter_code
_entity_poly.pdbx_strand_id
1 'polypeptide(L)'
;MDNGPNSSLYKKAAEKLQIDEDKIISIVKSICLMCVQSCKHKLTDMEIKESLTEYGFNDTKLDMIVLFYENQKPYLLDILSSSAFVFPHFKELEWRFETDMGSRSLLHQTVPVVTLKLDLEKKNIFESLFLQTDPLNLVHIKDTLEAALKQNQSQWIRKIRRKLK
;
A
#
# COMPACT_ATOMS: atom_id res chain seq x y z
N MET A 1 -11.04 14.47 1.12
CA MET A 1 -12.22 14.38 2.00
C MET A 1 -11.69 14.28 3.42
N ASP A 2 -11.45 15.42 4.09
CA ASP A 2 -10.70 15.42 5.36
C ASP A 2 -11.60 15.34 6.60
N ASN A 3 -12.91 15.31 6.37
CA ASN A 3 -13.91 15.09 7.39
C ASN A 3 -14.55 13.73 7.13
N GLY A 4 -14.55 12.85 8.12
CA GLY A 4 -15.21 11.54 8.08
C GLY A 4 -16.73 11.64 7.87
N PRO A 5 -17.46 10.52 8.01
CA PRO A 5 -18.91 10.48 7.81
C PRO A 5 -19.61 11.55 8.67
N ASN A 6 -20.27 12.52 8.01
CA ASN A 6 -20.93 13.62 8.72
C ASN A 6 -22.39 13.24 9.02
N SER A 7 -22.61 12.65 10.19
CA SER A 7 -23.94 12.22 10.65
C SER A 7 -24.99 13.34 10.61
N SER A 8 -24.60 14.59 10.83
CA SER A 8 -25.55 15.72 10.77
C SER A 8 -26.09 15.99 9.35
N LEU A 9 -25.29 15.71 8.32
CA LEU A 9 -25.72 15.84 6.92
C LEU A 9 -26.59 14.67 6.49
N TYR A 10 -26.29 13.45 6.95
CA TYR A 10 -27.12 12.29 6.67
C TYR A 10 -28.51 12.42 7.28
N LYS A 11 -28.62 12.89 8.53
CA LYS A 11 -29.91 13.20 9.16
C LYS A 11 -30.72 14.24 8.39
N LYS A 12 -30.09 15.36 8.00
CA LYS A 12 -30.75 16.39 7.20
C LYS A 12 -31.20 15.88 5.83
N ALA A 13 -30.43 14.98 5.20
CA ALA A 13 -30.81 14.36 3.94
C ALA A 13 -31.96 13.35 4.13
N ALA A 14 -31.95 12.58 5.22
CA ALA A 14 -32.99 11.63 5.61
C ALA A 14 -34.34 12.32 5.78
N GLU A 15 -34.36 13.43 6.53
CA GLU A 15 -35.54 14.26 6.74
C GLU A 15 -36.08 14.86 5.42
N LYS A 16 -35.19 15.38 4.56
CA LYS A 16 -35.58 16.00 3.28
C LYS A 16 -36.12 15.00 2.26
N LEU A 17 -35.52 13.81 2.21
CA LEU A 17 -35.87 12.78 1.25
C LEU A 17 -36.95 11.84 1.79
N GLN A 18 -37.32 11.97 3.07
CA GLN A 18 -38.23 11.06 3.78
C GLN A 18 -37.77 9.59 3.70
N ILE A 19 -36.45 9.39 3.79
CA ILE A 19 -35.81 8.07 3.73
C ILE A 19 -35.04 7.87 5.04
N ASP A 20 -34.99 6.62 5.49
CA ASP A 20 -34.23 6.23 6.67
C ASP A 20 -32.73 6.58 6.55
N GLU A 21 -32.12 7.03 7.66
CA GLU A 21 -30.73 7.47 7.71
C GLU A 21 -29.78 6.33 7.28
N ASP A 22 -30.07 5.10 7.72
CA ASP A 22 -29.28 3.90 7.39
C ASP A 22 -29.27 3.60 5.88
N LYS A 23 -30.39 3.84 5.20
CA LYS A 23 -30.49 3.68 3.75
C LYS A 23 -29.64 4.72 3.03
N ILE A 24 -29.64 5.97 3.49
CA ILE A 24 -28.80 7.03 2.89
C ILE A 24 -27.33 6.72 3.08
N ILE A 25 -26.92 6.30 4.27
CA ILE A 25 -25.54 5.89 4.54
C ILE A 25 -25.13 4.75 3.60
N SER A 26 -26.02 3.77 3.42
CA SER A 26 -25.77 2.63 2.53
C SER A 26 -25.62 3.07 1.07
N ILE A 27 -26.48 3.97 0.58
CA ILE A 27 -26.40 4.53 -0.78
C ILE A 27 -25.07 5.26 -1.00
N VAL A 28 -24.69 6.14 -0.06
CA VAL A 28 -23.44 6.90 -0.16
C VAL A 28 -22.23 5.96 -0.17
N LYS A 29 -22.22 4.94 0.70
CA LYS A 29 -21.18 3.90 0.72
C LYS A 29 -21.10 3.16 -0.62
N SER A 30 -22.23 2.79 -1.21
CA SER A 30 -22.28 2.11 -2.50
C SER A 30 -21.72 2.97 -3.63
N ILE A 31 -22.03 4.27 -3.66
CA ILE A 31 -21.48 5.21 -4.66
C ILE A 31 -19.96 5.36 -4.47
N CYS A 32 -19.49 5.55 -3.23
CA CYS A 32 -18.06 5.61 -2.94
C CYS A 32 -17.33 4.32 -3.34
N LEU A 33 -17.91 3.16 -3.02
CA LEU A 33 -17.36 1.86 -3.38
C LEU A 33 -17.28 1.69 -4.90
N MET A 34 -18.33 2.05 -5.62
CA MET A 34 -18.34 2.05 -7.08
C MET A 34 -17.20 2.91 -7.64
N CYS A 35 -17.02 4.14 -7.16
CA CYS A 35 -15.92 5.00 -7.61
C CYS A 35 -14.55 4.37 -7.37
N VAL A 36 -14.33 3.74 -6.21
CA VAL A 36 -13.07 3.03 -5.89
C VAL A 36 -12.85 1.84 -6.83
N GLN A 37 -13.89 1.03 -7.09
CA GLN A 37 -13.79 -0.12 -8.00
C GLN A 37 -13.52 0.34 -9.43
N SER A 38 -14.21 1.37 -9.91
CA SER A 38 -14.00 1.96 -11.23
C SER A 38 -12.56 2.45 -11.41
N CYS A 39 -11.99 3.12 -10.40
CA CYS A 39 -10.57 3.52 -10.40
C CYS A 39 -9.63 2.31 -10.42
N LYS A 40 -9.89 1.29 -9.59
CA LYS A 40 -9.05 0.09 -9.49
C LYS A 40 -9.01 -0.70 -10.79
N HIS A 41 -10.15 -0.81 -11.46
CA HIS A 41 -10.29 -1.53 -12.73
C HIS A 41 -10.03 -0.66 -13.97
N LYS A 42 -9.77 0.64 -13.78
CA LYS A 42 -9.52 1.61 -14.86
C LYS A 42 -10.67 1.67 -15.87
N LEU A 43 -11.90 1.61 -15.36
CA LEU A 43 -13.09 1.68 -16.19
C LEU A 43 -13.19 3.04 -16.88
N THR A 44 -13.66 3.01 -18.12
CA THR A 44 -14.03 4.17 -18.92
C THR A 44 -15.44 4.64 -18.55
N ASP A 45 -15.74 5.91 -18.87
CA ASP A 45 -17.06 6.49 -18.61
C ASP A 45 -18.19 5.66 -19.24
N MET A 46 -17.94 5.09 -20.42
CA MET A 46 -18.91 4.24 -21.12
C MET A 46 -19.19 2.94 -20.35
N GLU A 47 -18.15 2.25 -19.89
CA GLU A 47 -18.28 1.02 -19.09
C GLU A 47 -19.01 1.28 -17.76
N ILE A 48 -18.76 2.44 -17.13
CA ILE A 48 -19.47 2.84 -15.90
C ILE A 48 -20.95 3.08 -16.20
N LYS A 49 -21.27 3.79 -17.28
CA LYS A 49 -22.66 4.05 -17.68
C LYS A 49 -23.39 2.74 -17.99
N GLU A 50 -22.82 1.88 -18.84
CA GLU A 50 -23.38 0.58 -19.20
C GLU A 50 -23.69 -0.28 -17.97
N SER A 51 -22.74 -0.36 -17.03
CA SER A 51 -22.91 -1.10 -15.77
C SER A 51 -24.06 -0.57 -14.92
N LEU A 52 -24.30 0.74 -14.93
CA LEU A 52 -25.36 1.36 -14.12
C LEU A 52 -26.72 1.37 -14.83
N THR A 53 -26.74 1.33 -16.16
CA THR A 53 -27.98 1.20 -16.94
C THR A 53 -28.73 -0.09 -16.62
N GLU A 54 -28.01 -1.18 -16.34
CA GLU A 54 -28.58 -2.46 -15.88
C GLU A 54 -29.42 -2.32 -14.59
N TYR A 55 -29.13 -1.31 -13.77
CA TYR A 55 -29.83 -1.03 -12.52
C TYR A 55 -30.96 0.01 -12.68
N GLY A 56 -31.29 0.42 -13.91
CA GLY A 56 -32.43 1.30 -14.21
C GLY A 56 -32.17 2.80 -13.97
N PHE A 57 -30.91 3.24 -14.00
CA PHE A 57 -30.57 4.66 -13.94
C PHE A 57 -30.90 5.35 -15.27
N ASN A 58 -31.35 6.61 -15.19
CA ASN A 58 -31.59 7.44 -16.37
C ASN A 58 -30.32 8.22 -16.76
N ASP A 59 -30.27 8.69 -18.00
CA ASP A 59 -29.09 9.39 -18.54
C ASP A 59 -28.63 10.58 -17.69
N THR A 60 -29.58 11.35 -17.14
CA THR A 60 -29.25 12.50 -16.30
C THR A 60 -28.54 12.11 -15.01
N LYS A 61 -28.95 11.02 -14.34
CA LYS A 61 -28.25 10.52 -13.15
C LYS A 61 -26.90 9.89 -13.51
N LEU A 62 -26.83 9.20 -14.65
CA LEU A 62 -25.58 8.61 -15.14
C LEU A 62 -24.52 9.70 -15.39
N ASP A 63 -24.89 10.80 -16.04
CA ASP A 63 -23.99 11.93 -16.28
C ASP A 63 -23.52 12.59 -14.97
N MET A 64 -24.41 12.72 -13.97
CA MET A 64 -24.03 13.23 -12.65
C MET A 64 -23.04 12.32 -11.93
N ILE A 65 -23.22 11.00 -12.03
CA ILE A 65 -22.32 10.01 -11.41
C ILE A 65 -20.94 10.04 -12.08
N VAL A 66 -20.89 10.11 -13.41
CA VAL A 66 -19.62 10.22 -14.16
C VAL A 66 -18.91 11.53 -13.82
N LEU A 67 -19.62 12.64 -13.78
CA LEU A 67 -19.05 13.94 -13.38
C LEU A 67 -18.48 13.88 -11.96
N PHE A 68 -19.19 13.25 -11.02
CA PHE A 68 -18.70 13.06 -9.66
C PHE A 68 -17.44 12.18 -9.63
N TYR A 69 -17.45 11.07 -10.37
CA TYR A 69 -16.31 10.17 -10.48
C TYR A 69 -15.06 10.87 -11.02
N GLU A 70 -15.15 11.57 -12.16
CA GLU A 70 -14.01 12.26 -12.77
C GLU A 70 -13.44 13.35 -11.85
N ASN A 71 -14.30 14.05 -11.10
CA ASN A 71 -13.86 15.03 -10.10
C ASN A 71 -13.11 14.40 -8.91
N GLN A 72 -13.47 13.18 -8.50
CA GLN A 72 -12.84 12.49 -7.36
C GLN A 72 -11.68 11.57 -7.78
N LYS A 73 -11.60 11.18 -9.04
CA LYS A 73 -10.62 10.24 -9.59
C LYS A 73 -9.16 10.58 -9.30
N PRO A 74 -8.67 11.84 -9.42
CA PRO A 74 -7.29 12.16 -9.07
C PRO A 74 -6.96 11.85 -7.60
N TYR A 75 -7.89 12.16 -6.69
CA TYR A 75 -7.74 11.90 -5.27
C TYR A 75 -7.80 10.40 -4.95
N LEU A 76 -8.71 9.66 -5.59
CA LEU A 76 -8.79 8.21 -5.44
C LEU A 76 -7.53 7.50 -5.95
N LEU A 77 -6.96 7.95 -7.07
CA LEU A 77 -5.69 7.43 -7.59
C LEU A 77 -4.52 7.70 -6.65
N ASP A 78 -4.48 8.86 -5.99
CA ASP A 78 -3.47 9.17 -4.97
C ASP A 78 -3.59 8.24 -3.74
N ILE A 79 -4.81 8.00 -3.24
CA ILE A 79 -5.05 7.05 -2.14
C ILE A 79 -4.69 5.60 -2.56
N LEU A 80 -5.09 5.19 -3.76
CA LEU A 80 -4.83 3.84 -4.25
C LEU A 80 -3.33 3.61 -4.50
N SER A 81 -2.62 4.63 -4.99
CA SER A 81 -1.17 4.53 -5.18
C SER A 81 -0.41 4.53 -3.84
N SER A 82 -0.82 5.35 -2.87
CA SER A 82 -0.23 5.40 -1.52
C SER A 82 -0.57 4.20 -0.62
N SER A 83 -1.55 3.38 -1.00
CA SER A 83 -1.87 2.11 -0.33
C SER A 83 -1.24 0.89 -1.01
N ALA A 84 -0.98 0.94 -2.32
CA ALA A 84 -0.48 -0.20 -3.08
C ALA A 84 0.97 -0.59 -2.75
N PHE A 85 1.83 0.35 -2.33
CA PHE A 85 3.26 0.08 -2.09
C PHE A 85 3.81 0.82 -0.88
N VAL A 86 3.44 0.38 0.32
CA VAL A 86 4.05 0.89 1.55
C VAL A 86 5.05 -0.13 2.07
N PHE A 87 6.22 -0.18 1.47
CA PHE A 87 7.35 -0.92 2.01
C PHE A 87 8.12 -0.04 3.01
N PRO A 88 8.62 -0.62 4.10
CA PRO A 88 9.52 0.09 5.00
C PRO A 88 10.83 0.40 4.26
N HIS A 89 11.33 1.62 4.41
CA HIS A 89 12.56 2.09 3.78
C HIS A 89 13.72 1.85 4.74
N PHE A 90 14.78 1.22 4.26
CA PHE A 90 16.01 1.08 5.03
C PHE A 90 16.60 2.47 5.38
N LYS A 91 16.96 2.65 6.65
CA LYS A 91 17.55 3.89 7.18
C LYS A 91 18.99 3.65 7.62
N GLU A 92 19.19 2.67 8.48
CA GLU A 92 20.48 2.45 9.13
C GLU A 92 20.72 0.97 9.39
N LEU A 93 21.99 0.58 9.34
CA LEU A 93 22.47 -0.76 9.69
C LEU A 93 23.56 -0.62 10.73
N GLU A 94 23.31 -1.17 11.90
CA GLU A 94 24.34 -1.43 12.91
C GLU A 94 24.68 -2.92 12.90
N TRP A 95 25.93 -3.25 13.19
CA TRP A 95 26.38 -4.63 13.26
C TRP A 95 27.36 -4.84 14.40
N ARG A 96 27.40 -6.08 14.89
CA ARG A 96 28.31 -6.52 15.92
C ARG A 96 28.80 -7.92 15.60
N PHE A 97 30.12 -8.08 15.56
CA PHE A 97 30.76 -9.38 15.40
C PHE A 97 31.26 -9.85 16.77
N GLU A 98 30.90 -11.07 17.12
CA GLU A 98 31.25 -11.72 18.38
C GLU A 98 31.89 -13.07 18.09
N THR A 99 32.84 -13.47 18.92
CA THR A 99 33.46 -14.79 18.83
C THR A 99 33.81 -15.24 20.24
N ASP A 100 33.43 -16.47 20.57
CA ASP A 100 33.85 -17.08 21.82
C ASP A 100 35.28 -17.59 21.67
N MET A 101 36.20 -17.10 22.48
CA MET A 101 37.53 -17.68 22.59
C MET A 101 37.45 -18.85 23.57
N GLY A 102 37.61 -20.08 23.06
CA GLY A 102 37.58 -21.31 23.86
C GLY A 102 38.43 -21.22 25.13
N SER A 103 37.92 -21.79 26.22
CA SER A 103 38.67 -21.87 27.48
C SER A 103 39.77 -22.93 27.40
N ARG A 104 40.72 -22.90 28.35
CA ARG A 104 41.93 -23.76 28.41
C ARG A 104 41.68 -25.27 28.29
N SER A 105 40.43 -25.73 28.36
CA SER A 105 40.03 -27.14 28.25
C SER A 105 39.50 -27.56 26.87
N LEU A 106 39.22 -26.62 25.96
CA LEU A 106 38.70 -26.92 24.61
C LEU A 106 39.44 -26.07 23.56
N LEU A 107 40.48 -26.67 22.95
CA LEU A 107 41.46 -25.98 22.12
C LEU A 107 40.91 -25.43 20.77
N HIS A 108 39.70 -25.83 20.34
CA HIS A 108 39.23 -25.65 18.96
C HIS A 108 37.74 -25.31 18.81
N GLN A 109 37.22 -24.34 19.56
CA GLN A 109 35.89 -23.82 19.24
C GLN A 109 35.86 -22.29 19.35
N THR A 110 36.04 -21.64 18.21
CA THR A 110 35.61 -20.24 18.00
C THR A 110 34.34 -20.30 17.17
N VAL A 111 33.20 -19.93 17.75
CA VAL A 111 31.93 -19.82 17.03
C VAL A 111 31.69 -18.34 16.74
N PRO A 112 32.03 -17.86 15.52
CA PRO A 112 31.78 -16.48 15.17
C PRO A 112 30.27 -16.25 14.94
N VAL A 113 29.74 -15.20 15.53
CA VAL A 113 28.36 -14.75 15.38
C VAL A 113 28.35 -13.30 14.93
N VAL A 114 27.51 -12.99 13.96
CA VAL A 114 27.25 -11.62 13.51
C VAL A 114 25.81 -11.27 13.88
N THR A 115 25.66 -10.23 14.70
CA THR A 115 24.36 -9.60 14.98
C THR A 115 24.21 -8.35 14.12
N LEU A 116 23.07 -8.20 13.46
CA LEU A 116 22.70 -7.04 12.64
C LEU A 116 21.44 -6.40 13.23
N LYS A 117 21.41 -5.07 13.25
CA LYS A 117 20.22 -4.27 13.57
C LYS A 117 19.94 -3.38 12.35
N LEU A 118 18.78 -3.57 11.76
CA LEU A 118 18.29 -2.82 10.60
C LEU A 118 17.20 -1.86 11.07
N ASP A 119 17.45 -0.56 10.98
CA ASP A 119 16.42 0.45 11.22
C ASP A 119 15.68 0.76 9.92
N LEU A 120 14.36 0.64 9.96
CA LEU A 120 13.48 0.83 8.83
C LEU A 120 12.41 1.90 9.15
N GLU A 121 11.98 2.63 8.12
CA GLU A 121 10.97 3.69 8.25
C GLU A 121 9.77 3.44 7.32
N LYS A 122 8.57 3.45 7.90
CA LYS A 122 7.31 3.30 7.18
C LYS A 122 6.33 4.39 7.58
N LYS A 123 6.08 5.37 6.70
CA LYS A 123 5.15 6.48 6.96
C LYS A 123 5.43 7.19 8.30
N ASN A 124 6.68 7.60 8.54
CA ASN A 124 7.18 8.20 9.79
C ASN A 124 7.13 7.29 11.04
N ILE A 125 6.86 5.98 10.88
CA ILE A 125 6.98 4.98 11.94
C ILE A 125 8.33 4.30 11.78
N PHE A 126 9.15 4.30 12.84
CA PHE A 126 10.43 3.63 12.87
C PHE A 126 10.29 2.22 13.47
N GLU A 127 10.86 1.22 12.80
CA GLU A 127 10.93 -0.16 13.27
C GLU A 127 12.38 -0.67 13.19
N SER A 128 12.83 -1.38 14.22
CA SER A 128 14.16 -1.99 14.26
C SER A 128 14.04 -3.51 14.12
N LEU A 129 14.69 -4.07 13.12
CA LEU A 129 14.76 -5.52 12.88
C LEU A 129 16.13 -6.05 13.30
N PHE A 130 16.15 -7.03 14.19
CA PHE A 130 17.37 -7.70 14.65
C PHE A 130 17.54 -9.06 13.99
N LEU A 131 18.74 -9.35 13.50
CA LEU A 131 19.09 -10.60 12.85
C LEU A 131 20.41 -11.12 13.42
N GLN A 132 20.52 -12.43 13.59
CA GLN A 132 21.78 -13.08 13.94
C GLN A 132 22.11 -14.12 12.88
N THR A 133 23.38 -14.15 12.47
CA THR A 133 23.86 -15.04 11.41
C THR A 133 25.30 -15.43 11.65
N ASP A 134 25.72 -16.56 11.11
CA ASP A 134 27.14 -16.86 10.97
C ASP A 134 27.75 -16.06 9.79
N PRO A 135 29.09 -15.95 9.71
CA PRO A 135 29.76 -15.22 8.63
C PRO A 135 29.52 -15.81 7.23
N LEU A 136 29.32 -17.13 7.09
CA LEU A 136 29.11 -17.78 5.79
C LEU A 136 27.76 -17.38 5.20
N ASN A 137 26.73 -17.39 6.03
CA ASN A 137 25.39 -16.97 5.63
C ASN A 137 25.33 -15.45 5.41
N LEU A 138 26.17 -14.65 6.08
CA LEU A 138 26.31 -13.23 5.76
C LEU A 138 26.85 -12.99 4.34
N VAL A 139 27.84 -13.79 3.91
CA VAL A 139 28.33 -13.74 2.52
C VAL A 139 27.22 -14.08 1.54
N HIS A 140 26.45 -15.14 1.82
CA HIS A 140 25.30 -15.51 1.00
C HIS A 140 24.23 -14.41 0.92
N ILE A 141 23.89 -13.76 2.05
CA ILE A 141 22.96 -12.63 2.09
C ILE A 141 23.48 -11.49 1.20
N LYS A 142 24.76 -11.14 1.32
CA LYS A 142 25.41 -10.11 0.52
C LYS A 142 25.33 -10.43 -0.99
N ASP A 143 25.63 -11.66 -1.38
CA ASP A 143 25.58 -12.07 -2.79
C ASP A 143 24.15 -12.05 -3.34
N THR A 144 23.18 -12.47 -2.53
CA THR A 144 21.75 -12.44 -2.89
C THR A 144 21.28 -11.00 -3.11
N LEU A 145 21.66 -10.08 -2.21
CA LEU A 145 21.30 -8.66 -2.33
C LEU A 145 21.96 -8.01 -3.56
N GLU A 146 23.22 -8.34 -3.87
CA GLU A 146 23.88 -7.86 -5.08
C GLU A 146 23.22 -8.39 -6.35
N ALA A 147 22.83 -9.66 -6.38
CA ALA A 147 22.10 -10.25 -7.50
C ALA A 147 20.75 -9.55 -7.71
N ALA A 148 20.00 -9.30 -6.62
CA ALA A 148 18.75 -8.56 -6.67
C ALA A 148 18.95 -7.11 -7.17
N LEU A 149 20.04 -6.45 -6.76
CA LEU A 149 20.37 -5.10 -7.20
C LEU A 149 20.71 -5.07 -8.71
N LYS A 150 21.45 -6.06 -9.21
CA LYS A 150 21.70 -6.22 -10.65
C LYS A 150 20.40 -6.47 -11.42
N GLN A 151 19.49 -7.30 -10.89
CA GLN A 151 18.20 -7.55 -11.52
C GLN A 151 17.33 -6.29 -11.56
N ASN A 152 17.33 -5.46 -10.51
CA ASN A 152 16.63 -4.17 -10.47
C ASN A 152 17.05 -3.25 -11.63
N GLN A 153 18.30 -3.34 -12.07
CA GLN A 153 18.80 -2.57 -13.21
C GLN A 153 18.35 -3.12 -14.57
N SER A 154 17.63 -4.25 -14.63
CA SER A 154 17.16 -4.86 -15.87
C SER A 154 16.19 -3.97 -16.65
N GLN A 155 16.18 -4.14 -17.98
CA GLN A 155 15.31 -3.38 -18.87
C GLN A 155 13.82 -3.58 -18.55
N TRP A 156 13.43 -4.77 -18.08
CA TRP A 156 12.05 -5.08 -17.71
C TRP A 156 11.61 -4.32 -16.45
N ILE A 157 12.43 -4.28 -15.41
CA ILE A 157 12.13 -3.51 -14.19
C ILE A 157 12.12 -2.01 -14.46
N ARG A 158 13.00 -1.51 -15.34
CA ARG A 158 12.93 -0.12 -15.83
C ARG A 158 11.63 0.19 -16.55
N LYS A 159 11.11 -0.73 -17.39
CA LYS A 159 9.81 -0.58 -18.06
C LYS A 159 8.64 -0.53 -17.06
N ILE A 160 8.68 -1.39 -16.04
CA ILE A 160 7.67 -1.42 -14.98
C ILE A 160 7.68 -0.11 -14.18
N ARG A 161 8.87 0.35 -13.76
CA ARG A 161 9.02 1.61 -12.99
C ARG A 161 8.50 2.84 -13.75
N ARG A 162 8.59 2.86 -15.08
CA ARG A 162 8.01 3.92 -15.92
C ARG A 162 6.48 3.89 -15.98
N LYS A 163 5.85 2.73 -15.81
CA LYS A 163 4.37 2.58 -15.81
C LYS A 163 3.74 2.82 -14.43
N LEU A 164 4.55 2.78 -13.38
CA LEU A 164 4.16 3.00 -11.98
C LEU A 164 4.37 4.46 -11.51
N LYS A 165 4.94 5.31 -12.36
CA LYS A 165 5.10 6.74 -12.14
C LYS A 165 3.95 7.48 -12.82
#